data_AF-A0A2M8NIJ9-F1
#
_entry.id   AF-A0A2M8NIJ9-F1
#
_cell.length_a   1.000
_cell.length_b   1.000
_cell.length_c   1.000
_cell.angle_alpha   90.00
_cell.angle_beta   90.00
_cell.angle_gamma   90.00
#
_symmetry.space_group_name_H-M   'P 1'
#
loop_
_entity.id
_entity.type
_entity.pdbx_description
1 polymer ?
#
loop_
_entity_poly.entity_id
_entity_poly.type
_entity_poly.pdbx_seq_one_letter_code
_entity_poly.pdbx_strand_id
1 'polypeptide(L)'
;ALDALAAGQPYFQGGLIAVAGAGRGRIIAGAYQWRGGKWKARRSPELMTWETLLASVDGPACITGEIDDAGHEAVAAARADGATVVLMRAGFRLRRAGFLADEAWSRLRESKRVLREEFAPANVKPIYVKTKDVPG
;
A
#
# COMPACT_ATOMS: atom_id res chain seq x y z
N ALA A 1 8.03 1.41 2.52
CA ALA A 1 8.03 0.75 1.19
C ALA A 1 6.75 1.02 0.43
N LEU A 2 5.58 0.61 0.97
CA LEU A 2 4.28 0.85 0.34
C LEU A 2 3.93 2.34 0.20
N ASP A 3 4.41 3.21 1.11
CA ASP A 3 4.17 4.66 1.03
C ASP A 3 4.69 5.27 -0.29
N ALA A 4 5.81 4.78 -0.82
CA ALA A 4 6.34 5.29 -2.09
C ALA A 4 5.47 4.88 -3.29
N LEU A 5 4.81 3.72 -3.22
CA LEU A 5 3.79 3.33 -4.21
C LEU A 5 2.57 4.24 -4.08
N ALA A 6 2.12 4.48 -2.84
CA ALA A 6 0.95 5.31 -2.58
C ALA A 6 1.15 6.76 -3.01
N ALA A 7 2.31 7.35 -2.72
CA ALA A 7 2.67 8.70 -3.10
C ALA A 7 2.64 8.92 -4.63
N GLY A 8 2.93 7.87 -5.41
CA GLY A 8 2.89 7.93 -6.87
C GLY A 8 1.51 7.81 -7.51
N GLN A 9 0.45 7.64 -6.71
CA GLN A 9 -0.90 7.48 -7.25
C GLN A 9 -1.62 8.84 -7.37
N PRO A 10 -2.36 9.06 -8.47
CA PRO A 10 -3.27 10.21 -8.55
C PRO A 10 -4.38 10.09 -7.51
N TYR A 11 -5.08 11.20 -7.27
CA TYR A 11 -6.34 11.16 -6.52
C TYR A 11 -7.38 10.33 -7.26
N PHE A 12 -8.18 9.58 -6.50
CA PHE A 12 -9.44 9.01 -6.96
C PHE A 12 -10.42 8.95 -5.78
N GLN A 13 -11.71 8.88 -6.11
CA GLN A 13 -12.76 8.74 -5.11
C GLN A 13 -12.77 7.32 -4.54
N GLY A 14 -12.39 7.16 -3.27
CA GLY A 14 -12.32 5.86 -2.60
C GLY A 14 -11.04 5.66 -1.78
N GLY A 15 -10.79 4.41 -1.40
CA GLY A 15 -9.57 4.00 -0.69
C GLY A 15 -8.48 3.49 -1.62
N LEU A 16 -7.22 3.71 -1.27
CA LEU A 16 -6.07 3.14 -2.00
C LEU A 16 -5.48 1.98 -1.23
N ILE A 17 -5.19 0.89 -1.94
CA ILE A 17 -4.53 -0.29 -1.40
C ILE A 17 -3.22 -0.48 -2.16
N ALA A 18 -2.09 -0.36 -1.47
CA ALA A 18 -0.78 -0.70 -2.02
C ALA A 18 -0.38 -2.10 -1.57
N VAL A 19 0.03 -2.95 -2.51
CA VAL A 19 0.41 -4.34 -2.24
C VAL A 19 1.86 -4.63 -2.65
N ALA A 20 2.49 -5.56 -1.93
CA ALA A 20 3.80 -6.13 -2.25
C ALA A 20 3.75 -7.65 -2.04
N GLY A 21 4.44 -8.41 -2.88
CA GLY A 21 4.53 -9.86 -2.73
C GLY A 21 5.28 -10.24 -1.46
N ALA A 22 4.76 -11.22 -0.73
CA ALA A 22 5.42 -11.82 0.45
C ALA A 22 5.72 -13.31 0.29
N GLY A 23 5.49 -13.84 -0.92
CA GLY A 23 5.69 -15.24 -1.28
C GLY A 23 4.65 -16.20 -0.67
N ARG A 24 4.56 -17.39 -1.25
CA ARG A 24 3.63 -18.46 -0.84
C ARG A 24 2.16 -17.98 -0.80
N GLY A 25 1.72 -17.30 -1.86
CA GLY A 25 0.35 -16.80 -2.00
C GLY A 25 -0.03 -15.64 -1.05
N ARG A 26 0.94 -15.07 -0.33
CA ARG A 26 0.70 -13.96 0.61
C ARG A 26 1.21 -12.64 0.05
N ILE A 27 0.55 -11.58 0.48
CA ILE A 27 0.85 -10.19 0.15
C ILE A 27 0.95 -9.35 1.43
N ILE A 28 1.78 -8.32 1.39
CA ILE A 28 1.73 -7.21 2.36
C ILE A 28 0.80 -6.16 1.75
N ALA A 29 -0.28 -5.84 2.44
CA ALA A 29 -1.25 -4.84 2.00
C ALA A 29 -1.28 -3.64 2.96
N GLY A 30 -1.20 -2.43 2.40
CA GLY A 30 -1.36 -1.17 3.12
C GLY A 30 -2.57 -0.42 2.61
N ALA A 31 -3.46 0.01 3.53
CA ALA A 31 -4.65 0.78 3.20
C ALA A 31 -4.43 2.28 3.42
N TYR A 32 -4.84 3.10 2.46
CA TYR A 32 -4.62 4.54 2.40
C TYR A 32 -5.92 5.28 2.11
N GLN A 33 -6.01 6.51 2.58
CA GLN A 33 -7.11 7.45 2.32
C GLN A 33 -6.54 8.79 1.85
N TRP A 34 -7.25 9.49 0.97
CA TRP A 34 -6.86 10.82 0.54
C TRP A 34 -7.21 11.85 1.62
N ARG A 35 -6.19 12.51 2.20
CA ARG A 35 -6.38 13.57 3.20
C ARG A 35 -5.27 14.61 3.11
N GLY A 36 -5.66 15.89 3.00
CA GLY A 36 -4.71 17.00 2.92
C GLY A 36 -3.86 16.95 1.66
N GLY A 37 -4.48 16.65 0.51
CA GLY A 37 -3.81 16.66 -0.80
C GLY A 37 -2.85 15.50 -1.06
N LYS A 38 -2.83 14.47 -0.21
CA LYS A 38 -1.99 13.28 -0.37
C LYS A 38 -2.64 12.01 0.16
N TRP A 39 -2.13 10.87 -0.28
CA TRP A 39 -2.46 9.57 0.29
C TRP A 39 -1.81 9.42 1.67
N LYS A 40 -2.61 9.06 2.68
CA LYS A 40 -2.15 8.79 4.05
C LYS A 40 -2.57 7.40 4.47
N ALA A 41 -1.64 6.65 5.06
CA ALA A 41 -1.94 5.32 5.61
C ALA A 41 -3.05 5.42 6.67
N ARG A 42 -4.03 4.51 6.60
CA ARG A 42 -5.09 4.38 7.60
C ARG A 42 -4.60 3.61 8.83
N ARG A 43 -3.74 2.63 8.61
CA ARG A 43 -3.15 1.73 9.63
C ARG A 43 -1.85 1.14 9.11
N SER A 44 -1.11 0.44 9.98
CA SER A 44 0.08 -0.30 9.59
C SER A 44 -0.25 -1.35 8.53
N PRO A 45 0.65 -1.62 7.56
CA PRO A 45 0.48 -2.71 6.63
C PRO A 45 0.37 -4.07 7.32
N GLU A 46 -0.33 -4.99 6.68
CA GLU A 46 -0.64 -6.32 7.21
C GLU A 46 -0.30 -7.39 6.15
N LEU A 47 0.16 -8.56 6.61
CA LEU A 47 0.44 -9.73 5.79
C LEU A 47 -0.83 -10.57 5.70
N MET A 48 -1.35 -10.82 4.50
CA MET A 48 -2.61 -11.53 4.26
C MET A 48 -2.63 -12.19 2.89
N THR A 49 -3.73 -12.88 2.55
CA THR A 49 -3.99 -13.38 1.19
C THR A 49 -4.84 -12.38 0.39
N TRP A 50 -5.01 -12.64 -0.91
CA TRP A 50 -5.87 -11.83 -1.77
C TRP A 50 -7.35 -11.91 -1.34
N GLU A 51 -7.80 -13.09 -0.93
CA GLU A 51 -9.17 -13.34 -0.46
C GLU A 51 -9.45 -12.53 0.81
N THR A 52 -8.57 -12.62 1.82
CA THR A 52 -8.69 -11.84 3.07
C THR A 52 -8.63 -10.34 2.81
N LEU A 53 -7.79 -9.90 1.86
CA LEU A 53 -7.72 -8.50 1.47
C LEU A 53 -9.07 -8.03 0.92
N LEU A 54 -9.57 -8.70 -0.11
CA LEU A 54 -10.77 -8.32 -0.85
C LEU A 54 -12.04 -8.39 0.02
N ALA A 55 -12.14 -9.40 0.88
CA ALA A 55 -13.22 -9.51 1.87
C ALA A 55 -13.23 -8.37 2.90
N SER A 56 -12.10 -7.67 3.08
CA SER A 56 -11.98 -6.54 4.01
C SER A 56 -12.12 -5.16 3.38
N VAL A 57 -12.41 -5.10 2.07
CA VAL A 57 -12.60 -3.84 1.35
C VAL A 57 -14.04 -3.38 1.48
N ASP A 58 -14.27 -2.40 2.35
CA ASP A 58 -15.57 -1.77 2.54
C ASP A 58 -15.70 -0.53 1.62
N GLY A 59 -16.22 -0.73 0.41
CA GLY A 59 -16.53 0.33 -0.57
C GLY A 59 -15.52 0.50 -1.72
N PRO A 60 -15.62 1.59 -2.50
CA PRO A 60 -14.77 1.79 -3.67
C PRO A 60 -13.29 1.88 -3.33
N ALA A 61 -12.45 1.10 -4.01
CA ALA A 61 -11.01 1.14 -3.82
C ALA A 61 -10.20 0.85 -5.09
N CYS A 62 -9.01 1.46 -5.19
CA CYS A 62 -8.01 1.10 -6.20
C CYS A 62 -6.87 0.31 -5.56
N ILE A 63 -6.32 -0.65 -6.30
CA ILE A 63 -5.21 -1.52 -5.89
C ILE A 63 -4.00 -1.23 -6.80
N THR A 64 -2.83 -1.01 -6.19
CA THR A 64 -1.56 -0.75 -6.88
C THR A 64 -0.42 -1.59 -6.28
N GLY A 65 0.69 -1.71 -7.00
CA GLY A 65 1.88 -2.44 -6.55
C GLY A 65 2.10 -3.76 -7.28
N GLU A 66 2.68 -4.74 -6.59
CA GLU A 66 2.99 -6.05 -7.15
C GLU A 66 1.73 -6.92 -7.16
N ILE A 67 1.25 -7.25 -8.34
CA ILE A 67 0.03 -8.04 -8.56
C ILE A 67 0.41 -9.19 -9.48
N ASP A 68 0.31 -10.40 -8.96
CA ASP A 68 0.54 -11.66 -9.66
C ASP A 68 -0.77 -12.17 -10.29
N ASP A 69 -0.68 -13.31 -10.99
CA ASP A 69 -1.83 -13.92 -11.67
C ASP A 69 -2.96 -14.24 -10.68
N ALA A 70 -2.62 -14.76 -9.49
CA ALA A 70 -3.58 -15.01 -8.42
C ALA A 70 -4.32 -13.74 -7.98
N GLY A 71 -3.61 -12.60 -7.86
CA GLY A 71 -4.23 -11.32 -7.57
C GLY A 71 -5.14 -10.82 -8.68
N HIS A 72 -4.75 -11.05 -9.93
CA HIS A 72 -5.58 -10.73 -11.09
C HIS A 72 -6.88 -11.54 -11.10
N GLU A 73 -6.81 -12.84 -10.84
CA GLU A 73 -7.97 -13.74 -10.75
C GLU A 73 -8.88 -13.37 -9.57
N ALA A 74 -8.31 -13.17 -8.38
CA ALA A 74 -9.07 -12.82 -7.18
C ALA A 74 -9.83 -11.50 -7.33
N VAL A 75 -9.21 -10.48 -7.94
CA VAL A 75 -9.88 -9.19 -8.19
C VAL A 75 -10.97 -9.32 -9.24
N ALA A 76 -10.77 -10.15 -10.26
CA ALA A 76 -11.81 -10.43 -11.25
C ALA A 76 -13.03 -11.13 -10.62
N ALA A 77 -12.80 -12.13 -9.76
CA ALA A 77 -13.84 -12.82 -9.01
C ALA A 77 -14.59 -11.85 -8.07
N ALA A 78 -13.88 -11.08 -7.25
CA ALA A 78 -14.51 -10.13 -6.33
C ALA A 78 -15.36 -9.08 -7.07
N ARG A 79 -14.94 -8.63 -8.26
CA ARG A 79 -15.75 -7.73 -9.10
C ARG A 79 -17.01 -8.40 -9.63
N ALA A 80 -16.94 -9.67 -10.02
CA ALA A 80 -18.11 -10.44 -10.42
C ALA A 80 -19.12 -10.57 -9.25
N ASP A 81 -18.62 -10.62 -8.02
CA ASP A 81 -19.42 -10.65 -6.79
C ASP A 81 -19.85 -9.25 -6.29
N GLY A 82 -19.62 -8.19 -7.09
CA GLY A 82 -20.09 -6.84 -6.82
C GLY A 82 -19.13 -5.92 -6.06
N ALA A 83 -17.90 -6.36 -5.76
CA ALA A 83 -16.91 -5.51 -5.12
C ALA A 83 -16.49 -4.35 -6.05
N THR A 84 -16.49 -3.13 -5.52
CA THR A 84 -16.08 -1.92 -6.26
C THR A 84 -14.55 -1.70 -6.18
N VAL A 85 -13.79 -2.71 -6.55
CA VAL A 85 -12.31 -2.66 -6.55
C VAL A 85 -11.77 -2.53 -7.96
N VAL A 86 -10.71 -1.74 -8.15
CA VAL A 86 -10.04 -1.64 -9.46
C VAL A 86 -8.53 -1.75 -9.38
N LEU A 87 -7.92 -2.37 -10.39
CA LEU A 87 -6.46 -2.38 -10.53
C LEU A 87 -5.98 -1.12 -11.22
N MET A 88 -4.96 -0.48 -10.66
CA MET A 88 -4.28 0.63 -11.31
C MET A 88 -3.57 0.14 -12.58
N ARG A 89 -3.51 1.01 -13.60
CA ARG A 89 -2.80 0.71 -14.86
C ARG A 89 -1.33 0.39 -14.56
N ALA A 90 -0.72 -0.50 -15.34
CA ALA A 90 0.63 -1.01 -15.11
C ALA A 90 1.68 0.07 -14.82
N GLY A 91 1.67 1.19 -15.55
CA GLY A 91 2.61 2.29 -15.33
C GLY A 91 2.53 2.96 -13.95
N PHE A 92 1.38 2.88 -13.27
CA PHE A 92 1.20 3.40 -11.91
C PHE A 92 1.53 2.37 -10.83
N ARG A 93 1.73 1.10 -11.19
CA ARG A 93 2.00 0.01 -10.22
C ARG A 93 3.46 -0.12 -9.81
N LEU A 94 4.37 0.57 -10.52
CA LEU A 94 5.81 0.48 -10.28
C LEU A 94 6.27 1.35 -9.11
N ARG A 95 7.23 0.84 -8.33
CA ARG A 95 7.97 1.62 -7.35
C ARG A 95 8.95 2.53 -8.09
N ARG A 96 8.65 3.83 -8.15
CA ARG A 96 9.55 4.81 -8.79
C ARG A 96 10.42 5.47 -7.73
N ALA A 97 11.74 5.44 -7.93
CA ALA A 97 12.71 6.00 -6.99
C ALA A 97 12.47 7.50 -6.71
N GLY A 98 11.98 8.25 -7.70
CA GLY A 98 11.63 9.67 -7.52
C GLY A 98 10.60 9.91 -6.42
N PHE A 99 9.56 9.08 -6.30
CA PHE A 99 8.56 9.21 -5.23
C PHE A 99 9.13 8.83 -3.86
N LEU A 100 10.05 7.88 -3.80
CA LEU A 100 10.77 7.57 -2.57
C LEU A 100 11.64 8.75 -2.11
N ALA A 101 12.37 9.37 -3.04
CA ALA A 101 13.20 10.53 -2.75
C ALA A 101 12.36 11.74 -2.29
N ASP A 102 11.22 11.99 -2.93
CA ASP A 102 10.34 13.10 -2.58
C ASP A 102 9.67 12.90 -1.21
N GLU A 103 9.23 11.68 -0.90
CA GLU A 103 8.68 11.34 0.41
C GLU A 103 9.75 11.50 1.51
N ALA A 104 10.98 11.03 1.26
CA ALA A 104 12.10 11.24 2.18
C ALA A 104 12.44 12.73 2.37
N TRP A 105 12.48 13.49 1.28
CA TRP A 105 12.74 14.93 1.31
C TRP A 105 11.66 15.69 2.08
N SER A 106 10.38 15.34 1.87
CA SER A 106 9.25 15.95 2.58
C SER A 106 9.30 15.66 4.08
N ARG A 107 9.57 14.41 4.48
CA ARG A 107 9.77 14.04 5.88
C ARG A 107 10.93 14.82 6.51
N LEU A 108 12.06 14.95 5.80
CA LEU A 108 13.22 15.70 6.29
C LEU A 108 12.92 17.20 6.49
N ARG A 109 12.15 17.84 5.61
CA ARG A 109 11.74 19.26 5.75
C ARG A 109 10.74 19.48 6.87
N GLU A 110 9.80 18.55 7.07
CA GLU A 110 8.86 18.57 8.19
C GLU A 110 9.55 18.33 9.53
N SER A 111 10.79 17.80 9.50
CA SER A 111 11.57 17.45 10.66
C SER A 111 12.27 18.69 11.31
N LYS A 112 11.97 18.99 12.58
CA LYS A 112 12.74 19.95 13.40
C LYS A 112 14.15 19.38 13.70
N ARG A 113 15.12 20.20 14.14
CA ARG A 113 16.53 19.82 14.39
C ARG A 113 16.72 18.50 15.18
N VAL A 114 15.80 18.17 16.08
CA VAL A 114 15.77 16.93 16.90
C VAL A 114 15.53 15.65 16.06
N LEU A 115 14.86 15.76 14.91
CA LEU A 115 14.53 14.64 14.03
C LEU A 115 15.63 14.34 13.00
N ARG A 116 16.72 15.13 12.93
CA ARG A 116 17.92 14.74 12.15
C ARG A 116 18.63 13.52 12.76
N GLU A 117 18.59 13.39 14.08
CA GLU A 117 19.08 12.19 14.77
C GLU A 117 18.17 10.97 14.53
N GLU A 118 16.86 11.17 14.34
CA GLU A 118 15.92 10.10 14.00
C GLU A 118 16.31 9.38 12.70
N PHE A 119 16.79 10.12 11.71
CA PHE A 119 17.28 9.57 10.43
C PHE A 119 18.74 9.10 10.47
N ALA A 120 19.37 9.01 11.65
CA ALA A 120 20.71 8.46 11.75
C ALA A 120 20.73 7.00 11.27
N PRO A 121 21.73 6.56 10.49
CA PRO A 121 21.80 5.19 9.97
C PRO A 121 21.68 4.11 11.06
N ALA A 122 22.20 4.38 12.26
CA ALA A 122 22.15 3.49 13.41
C ALA A 122 20.72 3.25 13.94
N ASN A 123 19.75 4.12 13.62
CA ASN A 123 18.38 4.04 14.10
C ASN A 123 17.44 3.29 13.15
N VAL A 124 17.95 2.83 11.99
CA VAL A 124 17.16 2.07 11.02
C VAL A 124 16.75 0.73 11.64
N LYS A 125 15.43 0.50 11.73
CA LYS A 125 14.85 -0.76 12.19
C LYS A 125 14.03 -1.41 11.08
N PRO A 126 14.15 -2.74 10.87
CA PRO A 126 13.27 -3.44 9.95
C PRO A 126 11.82 -3.37 10.44
N ILE A 127 10.88 -3.22 9.49
CA ILE A 127 9.45 -3.31 9.79
C ILE A 127 9.03 -4.78 9.65
N TYR A 128 8.71 -5.42 10.77
CA TYR A 128 8.10 -6.74 10.79
C TYR A 128 6.59 -6.62 10.64
N VAL A 129 6.06 -7.14 9.52
CA VAL A 129 4.64 -7.07 9.19
C VAL A 129 3.90 -8.20 9.92
N LYS A 130 2.82 -7.86 10.61
CA LYS A 130 1.97 -8.83 11.33
C LYS A 130 1.03 -9.53 10.35
N THR A 131 0.76 -10.81 10.60
CA THR A 131 -0.24 -11.59 9.88
C THR A 131 -1.64 -11.14 10.31
N LYS A 132 -2.53 -10.94 9.35
CA LYS A 132 -3.98 -10.86 9.60
C LYS A 132 -4.54 -12.27 9.52
N ASP A 133 -5.37 -12.68 10.50
CA ASP A 133 -5.92 -14.03 10.56
C ASP A 133 -6.53 -14.44 9.21
N VAL A 134 -6.11 -15.60 8.72
CA VAL A 134 -6.64 -16.23 7.51
C VAL A 134 -7.77 -17.13 7.99
N PRO A 135 -9.01 -16.99 7.48
CA PRO A 135 -10.04 -18.00 7.70
C PRO A 135 -9.50 -19.35 7.19
N GLY A 136 -9.43 -20.34 8.07
CA GLY A 136 -9.03 -21.71 7.75
C GLY A 136 -10.14 -22.49 7.06
#